data_AF-A0A9E3CQE0-F1
#
_entry.id   AF-A0A9E3CQE0-F1
#
_cell.length_a   1.000
_cell.length_b   1.000
_cell.length_c   1.000
_cell.angle_alpha   90.00
_cell.angle_beta   90.00
_cell.angle_gamma   90.00
#
_symmetry.space_group_name_H-M   'P 1'
#
loop_
_entity.id
_entity.type
_entity.pdbx_description
1 polymer ?
#
loop_
_entity_poly.entity_id
_entity_poly.type
_entity_poly.pdbx_seq_one_letter_code
_entity_poly.pdbx_strand_id
1 'polypeptide(L)'
;MKSEQDYRVRECLHRAQGAPGSYYDGRAYVKHLQRLPSEAAVRAAARVTPFFWADAAHINVWLCRDCAEDLGLKGRESDAA
;
A
#
# COMPACT_ATOMS: atom_id res chain seq x y z
N MET A 1 2.11 -23.34 -0.60
CA MET A 1 2.81 -22.27 -1.32
C MET A 1 1.73 -21.44 -2.02
N LYS A 2 1.38 -20.26 -1.51
CA LYS A 2 0.40 -19.39 -2.19
C LYS A 2 1.12 -18.73 -3.36
N SER A 3 0.68 -19.00 -4.59
CA SER A 3 1.24 -18.34 -5.78
C SER A 3 0.99 -16.83 -5.69
N GLU A 4 1.96 -16.04 -6.14
CA GLU A 4 1.89 -14.56 -6.21
C GLU A 4 0.67 -14.05 -7.00
N GLN A 5 -0.03 -14.94 -7.72
CA GLN A 5 -1.24 -14.70 -8.50
C GLN A 5 -2.53 -14.44 -7.65
N ASP A 6 -2.52 -14.62 -6.32
CA ASP A 6 -3.74 -14.52 -5.49
C ASP A 6 -3.93 -13.18 -4.73
N TYR A 7 -2.94 -12.29 -4.72
CA TYR A 7 -3.07 -11.03 -3.97
C TYR A 7 -3.92 -10.02 -4.75
N ARG A 8 -5.06 -9.62 -4.17
CA ARG A 8 -5.87 -8.51 -4.73
C ARG A 8 -5.07 -7.21 -4.59
N VAL A 9 -4.96 -6.45 -5.67
CA VAL A 9 -4.22 -5.17 -5.64
C VAL A 9 -5.16 -4.03 -5.25
N ARG A 10 -4.69 -3.16 -4.35
CA ARG A 10 -5.29 -1.85 -4.06
C ARG A 10 -4.33 -0.76 -4.53
N GLU A 11 -4.85 0.17 -5.32
CA GLU A 11 -4.01 1.09 -6.05
C GLU A 11 -4.16 2.50 -5.52
N CYS A 12 -3.03 3.21 -5.43
CA CYS A 12 -3.03 4.65 -5.31
C CYS A 12 -3.64 5.30 -6.56
N LEU A 13 -4.48 6.32 -6.37
CA LEU A 13 -5.17 7.05 -7.44
C LEU A 13 -4.21 7.62 -8.50
N HIS A 14 -2.96 7.95 -8.12
CA HIS A 14 -1.94 8.45 -9.05
C HIS A 14 -1.49 7.42 -10.10
N ARG A 15 -1.79 6.13 -9.92
CA ARG A 15 -1.48 5.11 -10.94
C ARG A 15 -2.18 5.41 -12.26
N ALA A 16 -3.44 5.85 -12.19
CA ALA A 16 -4.23 6.21 -13.36
C ALA A 16 -3.63 7.40 -14.14
N GLN A 17 -2.76 8.19 -13.50
CA GLN A 17 -2.06 9.33 -14.09
C GLN A 17 -0.67 8.94 -14.64
N GLY A 18 -0.29 7.66 -14.60
CA GLY A 18 1.00 7.18 -15.07
C GLY A 18 2.17 7.41 -14.10
N ALA A 19 1.89 7.68 -12.82
CA ALA A 19 2.95 7.89 -11.83
C ALA A 19 3.82 6.63 -11.64
N PRO A 20 5.13 6.76 -11.41
CA PRO A 20 5.98 5.63 -11.04
C PRO A 20 5.68 5.18 -9.61
N GLY A 21 5.77 3.87 -9.35
CA GLY A 21 5.45 3.30 -8.04
C GLY A 21 5.83 1.84 -7.88
N SER A 22 5.56 1.31 -6.68
CA SER A 22 5.94 -0.04 -6.26
C SER A 22 4.80 -0.71 -5.48
N TYR A 23 4.85 -2.04 -5.37
CA TYR A 23 3.95 -2.81 -4.51
C TYR A 23 4.51 -2.94 -3.10
N TYR A 24 3.60 -2.89 -2.12
CA TYR A 24 3.87 -3.04 -0.70
C TYR A 24 2.88 -4.04 -0.11
N ASP A 25 3.32 -4.81 0.89
CA ASP A 25 2.43 -5.69 1.66
C ASP A 25 1.32 -4.89 2.36
N GLY A 26 0.09 -5.39 2.31
CA GLY A 26 -1.06 -4.71 2.91
C GLY A 26 -0.94 -4.52 4.42
N ARG A 27 -0.31 -5.45 5.15
CA ARG A 27 -0.08 -5.31 6.60
C ARG A 27 0.98 -4.26 6.88
N ALA A 28 2.05 -4.20 6.09
CA ALA A 28 3.06 -3.16 6.19
C ALA A 28 2.44 -1.77 5.97
N TYR A 29 1.60 -1.63 4.94
CA TYR A 29 0.83 -0.40 4.70
C TYR A 29 -0.04 -0.01 5.90
N VAL A 30 -0.89 -0.92 6.41
CA VAL A 30 -1.76 -0.62 7.56
C VAL A 30 -0.95 -0.26 8.81
N LYS A 31 0.16 -0.95 9.07
CA LYS A 31 1.06 -0.67 10.21
C LYS A 31 1.65 0.74 10.13
N HIS A 32 2.04 1.18 8.94
CA HIS A 32 2.56 2.53 8.72
C HIS A 32 1.45 3.58 8.84
N LEU A 33 0.27 3.30 8.29
CA LEU A 33 -0.90 4.15 8.40
C LEU A 33 -1.30 4.41 9.87
N GLN A 34 -1.27 3.36 10.71
CA GLN A 34 -1.61 3.42 12.13
C GLN A 34 -0.62 4.23 12.99
N ARG A 35 0.57 4.55 12.47
CA ARG A 35 1.56 5.38 13.16
C ARG A 35 1.35 6.88 12.92
N LEU A 36 0.50 7.25 11.96
CA LEU A 36 0.20 8.63 11.66
C LEU A 36 -0.86 9.19 12.63
N PRO A 37 -0.86 10.52 12.88
CA PRO A 37 -2.01 11.19 13.48
C PRO A 37 -3.28 10.93 12.68
N SER A 38 -4.43 10.82 13.34
CA SER A 38 -5.70 10.38 12.73
C SER A 38 -6.04 11.11 11.43
N GLU A 39 -5.90 12.43 11.37
CA GLU A 39 -6.17 13.17 10.13
C GLU A 39 -5.22 12.82 8.99
N ALA A 40 -3.93 12.65 9.29
CA ALA A 40 -2.92 12.29 8.29
C ALA A 40 -3.16 10.86 7.79
N ALA A 41 -3.55 9.94 8.68
CA ALA A 41 -3.96 8.59 8.31
C ALA A 41 -5.17 8.60 7.35
N VAL A 42 -6.22 9.36 7.64
CA VAL A 42 -7.40 9.45 6.76
C VAL A 42 -7.02 10.04 5.40
N ARG A 43 -6.22 11.12 5.37
CA ARG A 43 -5.76 11.73 4.10
C ARG A 43 -4.92 10.77 3.27
N ALA A 44 -4.04 9.99 3.89
CA ALA A 44 -3.24 8.99 3.19
C ALA A 44 -4.09 7.81 2.68
N ALA A 45 -5.04 7.33 3.49
CA ALA A 45 -5.96 6.25 3.12
C ALA A 45 -6.86 6.63 1.94
N ALA A 46 -7.33 7.88 1.89
CA ALA A 46 -8.18 8.38 0.80
C ALA A 46 -7.50 8.35 -0.59
N ARG A 47 -6.17 8.24 -0.64
CA ARG A 47 -5.40 8.12 -1.89
C ARG A 47 -5.36 6.70 -2.44
N VAL A 48 -5.82 5.69 -1.70
CA VAL A 48 -5.77 4.27 -2.07
C VAL A 48 -7.19 3.74 -2.22
N THR A 49 -7.41 2.86 -3.18
CA THR A 49 -8.71 2.18 -3.36
C THR A 49 -9.16 1.53 -2.05
N PRO A 50 -10.40 1.78 -1.55
CA PRO A 50 -10.85 1.28 -0.26
C PRO A 50 -10.78 -0.24 -0.12
N PHE A 51 -10.51 -0.71 1.10
CA PHE A 51 -10.50 -2.13 1.46
C PHE A 51 -10.74 -2.30 2.97
N PHE A 52 -11.14 -3.50 3.39
CA PHE A 52 -11.28 -3.82 4.81
C PHE A 52 -9.91 -4.15 5.42
N TRP A 53 -9.59 -3.63 6.61
CA TRP A 53 -8.32 -3.93 7.26
C TRP A 53 -8.09 -5.42 7.55
N ALA A 54 -9.17 -6.19 7.73
CA ALA A 54 -9.11 -7.65 7.84
C ALA A 54 -8.52 -8.32 6.58
N ASP A 55 -8.64 -7.69 5.41
CA ASP A 55 -8.08 -8.17 4.15
C ASP A 55 -6.59 -7.84 3.98
N ALA A 56 -5.97 -7.08 4.89
CA ALA A 56 -4.59 -6.58 4.73
C ALA A 56 -3.56 -7.70 4.49
N ALA A 57 -3.80 -8.90 5.01
CA ALA A 57 -2.96 -10.08 4.81
C ALA A 57 -3.07 -10.73 3.41
N HIS A 58 -4.00 -10.26 2.59
CA HIS A 58 -4.42 -10.87 1.32
C HIS A 58 -4.42 -9.86 0.18
N ILE A 59 -3.83 -8.69 0.40
CA ILE A 59 -3.71 -7.66 -0.62
C ILE A 59 -2.28 -7.15 -0.74
N ASN A 60 -1.97 -6.66 -1.93
CA ASN A 60 -0.85 -5.76 -2.13
C ASN A 60 -1.37 -4.36 -2.34
N VAL A 61 -0.66 -3.36 -1.82
CA VAL A 61 -0.96 -1.95 -2.05
C VAL A 61 0.08 -1.40 -3.02
N TRP A 62 -0.36 -0.94 -4.19
CA TRP A 62 0.49 -0.19 -5.11
C TRP A 62 0.47 1.28 -4.72
N LEU A 63 1.63 1.88 -4.46
CA LEU A 63 1.78 3.30 -4.15
C LEU A 63 2.75 3.97 -5.13
N CYS A 64 2.46 5.21 -5.51
CA CYS A 64 3.46 6.04 -6.14
C CYS A 64 4.57 6.39 -5.14
N ARG A 65 5.75 6.79 -5.66
CA ARG A 65 6.93 7.11 -4.83
C ARG A 65 6.61 8.12 -3.73
N ASP A 66 5.94 9.22 -4.07
CA ASP A 66 5.62 10.29 -3.13
C ASP A 66 4.68 9.80 -2.00
N CYS A 67 3.65 9.01 -2.35
CA CYS A 67 2.73 8.47 -1.34
C CYS A 67 3.39 7.42 -0.45
N ALA A 68 4.36 6.66 -0.98
CA ALA A 68 5.13 5.72 -0.16
C ALA A 68 6.08 6.48 0.79
N GLU A 69 6.74 7.53 0.30
CA GLU A 69 7.62 8.38 1.11
C GLU A 69 6.87 9.10 2.24
N ASP A 70 5.69 9.66 1.96
CA ASP A 70 4.79 10.26 2.95
C ASP A 70 4.43 9.26 4.08
N LEU A 71 4.31 7.97 3.74
CA LEU A 71 4.01 6.89 4.69
C LEU A 71 5.27 6.31 5.35
N GLY A 72 6.46 6.77 4.98
CA GLY A 72 7.74 6.21 5.43
C GLY A 72 7.97 4.77 4.97
N LEU A 73 7.31 4.35 3.89
CA LEU A 73 7.47 3.05 3.27
C LEU A 73 8.69 3.08 2.32
N LYS A 74 9.81 2.52 2.77
CA LYS A 74 11.01 2.38 1.93
C LYS A 74 10.87 1.19 0.99
N GLY A 75 11.28 1.35 -0.26
CA GLY A 75 11.02 0.39 -1.34
C GLY A 75 11.59 -1.02 -1.12
N ARG A 76 10.76 -1.99 -1.54
CA ARG A 76 10.96 -3.45 -1.70
C ARG A 76 11.10 -4.31 -0.42
N GLU A 77 9.95 -4.74 0.12
CA GLU A 77 9.82 -6.14 0.59
C GLU A 77 9.42 -6.98 -0.63
N SER A 78 10.40 -7.33 -1.46
CA SER A 78 10.30 -8.53 -2.27
C SER A 78 11.69 -9.14 -2.31
N ASP A 79 12.08 -9.70 -1.16
CA ASP A 79 13.16 -10.67 -1.06
C ASP A 79 12.55 -12.01 -0.66
N ALA A 80 12.44 -12.88 -1.68
CA ALA A 80 12.64 -14.33 -1.69
C ALA A 80 11.95 -14.83 -2.98
N ALA A 81 12.64 -15.10 -4.10
CA ALA A 81 13.70 -16.11 -4.27
C ALA A 81 13.28 -17.49 -3.77
#